data_AF-A0A920HKC1-F1
#
_entry.id   AF-A0A920HKC1-F1
#
_cell.length_a   1.000
_cell.length_b   1.000
_cell.length_c   1.000
_cell.angle_alpha   90.00
_cell.angle_beta   90.00
_cell.angle_gamma   90.00
#
_symmetry.space_group_name_H-M   'P 1'
#
loop_
_entity.id
_entity.type
_entity.pdbx_description
1 polymer ?
#
loop_
_entity_poly.entity_id
_entity_poly.type
_entity_poly.pdbx_seq_one_letter_code
_entity_poly.pdbx_strand_id
1 'polypeptide(L)'
;MLTLIFERIKMIGILSSLGGDNKLLGKVFLYQGIDILIRGIIPGNVLFIIISYMQNNYKILGLNPNDYYVDSVPFLIDITYIISINLFFIIIGTIILFATFSSITRFVPTININS
;
A
#
# COMPACT_ATOMS: atom_id res chain seq x y z
N MET A 1 -3.77 12.59 -8.54
CA MET A 1 -4.38 11.46 -7.80
C MET A 1 -5.84 11.22 -8.19
N LEU A 2 -6.66 12.27 -8.38
CA LEU A 2 -8.06 12.16 -8.81
C LEU A 2 -8.22 11.43 -10.17
N THR A 3 -7.35 11.73 -11.13
CA THR A 3 -7.36 11.12 -12.47
C THR A 3 -7.20 9.60 -12.45
N LEU A 4 -6.28 9.08 -11.62
CA LEU A 4 -6.05 7.65 -11.42
C LEU A 4 -7.28 6.93 -10.83
N ILE A 5 -7.97 7.56 -9.89
CA ILE A 5 -9.20 7.02 -9.28
C ILE A 5 -10.32 6.98 -10.33
N PHE A 6 -10.48 8.04 -11.12
CA PHE A 6 -11.50 8.10 -12.17
C PHE A 6 -11.27 7.08 -13.29
N GLU A 7 -10.03 6.86 -13.74
CA GLU A 7 -9.70 5.83 -14.73
C GLU A 7 -10.07 4.42 -14.25
N ARG A 8 -9.79 4.11 -12.98
CA ARG A 8 -10.13 2.82 -12.36
C ARG A 8 -11.64 2.62 -12.23
N ILE A 9 -12.39 3.65 -11.83
CA ILE A 9 -13.87 3.62 -11.78
C ILE A 9 -14.44 3.45 -13.19
N LYS A 10 -13.90 4.14 -14.20
CA LYS A 10 -14.35 4.05 -15.59
C LYS A 10 -14.16 2.65 -16.17
N MET A 11 -13.01 2.02 -15.90
CA MET A 11 -12.72 0.64 -16.32
C MET A 11 -13.71 -0.36 -15.68
N ILE A 12 -13.99 -0.21 -14.37
CA ILE A 12 -14.98 -1.04 -13.66
C ILE A 12 -16.38 -0.85 -14.28
N GLY A 13 -16.78 0.39 -14.55
CA GLY A 13 -18.07 0.70 -15.19
C GLY A 13 -18.22 0.11 -16.59
N ILE A 14 -17.18 0.15 -17.42
CA ILE A 14 -17.18 -0.45 -18.76
C ILE A 14 -17.27 -1.99 -18.68
N LEU A 15 -16.53 -2.61 -17.76
CA LEU A 15 -16.57 -4.07 -17.61
C LEU A 15 -17.94 -4.56 -17.08
N SER A 16 -18.56 -3.80 -16.17
CA SER A 16 -19.91 -4.08 -15.70
C SER A 16 -20.97 -3.94 -16.80
N SER A 17 -20.87 -2.90 -17.65
CA SER A 17 -21.85 -2.70 -18.73
C SER A 17 -21.75 -3.75 -19.85
N LEU A 18 -20.59 -4.38 -20.01
CA LEU A 18 -20.37 -5.51 -20.93
C LEU A 18 -20.86 -6.86 -20.36
N GLY A 19 -21.53 -6.88 -19.20
CA GLY A 19 -22.03 -8.10 -18.56
C GLY A 19 -20.98 -8.84 -17.72
N GLY A 20 -19.89 -8.17 -17.33
CA GLY A 20 -18.86 -8.75 -16.47
C GLY A 20 -19.42 -9.13 -15.09
N ASP A 21 -19.26 -10.40 -14.71
CA ASP A 21 -19.64 -10.89 -13.39
C ASP A 21 -18.88 -10.11 -12.29
N ASN A 22 -19.59 -9.75 -11.21
CA ASN A 22 -19.03 -9.02 -10.06
C ASN A 22 -17.79 -9.73 -9.48
N LYS A 23 -17.71 -11.07 -9.61
CA LYS A 23 -16.53 -11.86 -9.21
C LYS A 23 -15.31 -11.59 -10.08
N LEU A 24 -15.50 -11.40 -11.39
CA LEU A 24 -14.43 -11.11 -12.35
C LEU A 24 -13.88 -9.70 -12.11
N LEU A 25 -14.77 -8.73 -11.91
CA LEU A 25 -14.45 -7.36 -11.51
C LEU A 25 -13.65 -7.29 -10.21
N GLY A 26 -14.08 -8.04 -9.18
CA GLY A 26 -13.36 -8.13 -7.91
C GLY A 26 -11.94 -8.68 -8.06
N LYS A 27 -11.75 -9.71 -8.88
CA LYS A 27 -10.41 -10.25 -9.17
C LYS A 27 -9.52 -9.20 -9.82
N VAL A 28 -9.99 -8.51 -10.87
CA VAL A 28 -9.21 -7.49 -11.57
C VAL A 28 -8.82 -6.33 -10.65
N PHE A 29 -9.76 -5.88 -9.80
CA PHE A 29 -9.49 -4.84 -8.81
C PHE A 29 -8.43 -5.28 -7.79
N LEU A 30 -8.55 -6.50 -7.24
CA LEU A 30 -7.56 -7.03 -6.30
C LEU A 30 -6.17 -7.16 -6.93
N TYR A 31 -6.06 -7.64 -8.17
CA TYR A 31 -4.77 -7.70 -8.88
C TYR A 31 -4.10 -6.33 -9.01
N GLN A 32 -4.87 -5.30 -9.36
CA GLN A 32 -4.34 -3.94 -9.46
C GLN A 32 -3.96 -3.37 -8.09
N GLY A 33 -4.75 -3.65 -7.06
CA GLY A 33 -4.43 -3.25 -5.69
C GLY A 33 -3.15 -3.91 -5.18
N ILE A 34 -2.96 -5.20 -5.46
CA ILE A 34 -1.74 -5.94 -5.10
C ILE A 34 -0.53 -5.38 -5.86
N ASP A 35 -0.65 -5.07 -7.15
CA ASP A 35 0.44 -4.44 -7.92
C ASP A 35 0.88 -3.10 -7.29
N ILE A 36 -0.08 -2.27 -6.84
CA ILE A 36 0.23 -1.02 -6.12
C ILE A 36 0.93 -1.30 -4.79
N LEU A 37 0.47 -2.28 -4.01
CA LEU A 37 1.08 -2.65 -2.73
C LEU A 37 2.53 -3.10 -2.92
N ILE A 38 2.80 -3.97 -3.89
CA ILE A 38 4.16 -4.47 -4.20
C ILE A 38 5.07 -3.31 -4.61
N ARG A 39 4.58 -2.42 -5.49
CA ARG A 39 5.33 -1.22 -5.92
C ARG A 39 5.59 -0.22 -4.80
N GLY A 40 4.83 -0.24 -3.71
CA GLY A 40 5.13 0.56 -2.51
C GLY A 40 6.13 -0.13 -1.59
N ILE A 41 5.92 -1.42 -1.31
CA ILE A 41 6.69 -2.22 -0.37
C ILE A 41 8.15 -2.37 -0.81
N ILE A 42 8.40 -2.74 -2.06
CA ILE A 42 9.76 -3.03 -2.55
C ILE A 42 10.68 -1.79 -2.43
N PRO A 43 10.37 -0.64 -3.06
CA PRO A 43 11.25 0.52 -2.97
C PRO A 43 11.30 1.10 -1.55
N GLY A 44 10.23 0.97 -0.74
CA GLY A 44 10.24 1.40 0.66
C GLY A 44 11.26 0.63 1.50
N ASN A 45 11.30 -0.70 1.37
CA ASN A 45 12.30 -1.51 2.07
C ASN A 45 13.73 -1.25 1.57
N VAL A 46 13.92 -1.10 0.26
CA VAL A 46 15.23 -0.76 -0.31
C VAL A 46 15.73 0.58 0.25
N LEU A 47 14.86 1.60 0.26
CA LEU A 47 15.18 2.93 0.81
C LEU A 47 15.50 2.85 2.30
N PHE A 48 14.73 2.09 3.08
CA PHE A 48 14.98 1.87 4.51
C PHE A 48 16.34 1.23 4.77
N ILE A 49 16.72 0.20 4.01
CA ILE A 49 18.02 -0.48 4.14
C ILE A 49 19.17 0.47 3.80
N ILE A 50 19.04 1.25 2.72
CA ILE A 50 20.05 2.24 2.33
C ILE A 50 20.24 3.29 3.43
N ILE A 51 19.13 3.85 3.94
CA ILE A 51 19.18 4.89 4.98
C ILE A 51 19.77 4.34 6.28
N SER A 52 19.32 3.16 6.73
CA SER A 52 19.84 2.54 7.96
C SER A 52 21.34 2.21 7.84
N TYR A 53 21.79 1.73 6.68
CA TYR A 53 23.22 1.52 6.42
C TYR A 53 24.01 2.83 6.47
N MET A 54 23.54 3.89 5.79
CA MET A 54 24.23 5.18 5.83
C MET A 54 24.25 5.78 7.24
N GLN A 55 23.14 5.71 7.98
CA GLN A 55 23.04 6.24 9.33
C GLN A 55 23.97 5.49 10.31
N ASN A 56 24.09 4.15 10.21
CA ASN A 56 24.97 3.38 11.08
C ASN A 56 26.47 3.64 10.79
N ASN A 57 26.84 3.90 9.53
CA ASN A 57 28.24 4.15 9.16
C ASN A 57 28.66 5.62 9.39
N TYR A 58 27.81 6.57 9.03
CA TYR A 58 28.14 7.99 9.05
C TYR A 58 27.62 8.71 10.30
N LYS A 59 26.81 8.04 11.14
CA LYS A 59 26.22 8.60 12.38
C LYS A 59 25.62 9.99 12.16
N ILE A 60 24.93 10.17 11.03
CA ILE A 60 24.45 11.47 10.53
C ILE A 60 23.53 12.14 11.56
N LEU A 61 22.67 11.35 12.20
CA LEU A 61 21.90 11.75 13.39
C LEU A 61 22.67 11.34 14.67
N GLY A 62 23.60 12.20 15.10
CA GLY A 62 24.25 12.11 16.42
C GLY A 62 23.41 12.80 17.49
N LEU A 63 23.29 12.19 18.67
CA LEU A 63 22.66 12.81 19.85
C LEU A 63 23.73 13.59 20.63
N ASN A 64 23.35 14.68 21.29
CA ASN A 64 24.25 15.38 22.20
C ASN A 64 24.47 14.48 23.43
N PRO A 65 25.70 14.00 23.67
CA PRO A 65 25.98 13.00 24.72
C PRO A 65 25.71 13.51 26.14
N ASN A 66 25.47 14.81 26.31
CA ASN A 66 25.14 15.42 27.60
C ASN A 66 23.69 15.17 28.05
N ASP A 67 22.76 14.89 27.13
CA ASP A 67 21.35 14.60 27.46
C ASP A 67 21.00 13.11 27.26
N TYR A 68 21.75 12.37 26.46
CA TYR A 68 21.53 10.95 26.17
C TYR A 68 22.87 10.18 26.19
N TYR A 69 22.97 9.16 27.04
CA TYR A 69 24.15 8.28 27.23
C TYR A 69 24.56 7.44 25.99
N VAL A 70 24.18 7.84 24.77
CA VAL A 70 24.43 7.13 23.51
C VAL A 70 24.84 8.10 22.42
N ASP A 71 26.05 7.91 21.88
CA ASP A 71 26.68 8.79 20.88
C ASP A 71 25.95 8.86 19.53
N SER A 72 25.08 7.89 19.24
CA SER A 72 24.28 7.83 18.01
C SER A 72 23.11 6.86 18.18
N VAL A 73 21.95 7.13 17.57
CA VAL A 73 20.83 6.16 17.52
C VAL A 73 21.21 5.02 16.57
N PRO A 74 21.48 3.79 17.07
CA PRO A 74 21.77 2.67 16.20
C PRO A 74 20.47 2.24 15.52
N PHE A 75 20.45 2.19 14.18
CA PHE A 75 19.36 1.57 13.45
C PHE A 75 19.56 0.05 13.49
N LEU A 76 18.80 -0.62 14.36
CA LEU A 76 18.78 -2.08 14.44
C LEU A 76 17.99 -2.64 13.25
N ILE A 77 18.71 -3.26 12.31
CA ILE A 77 18.12 -3.95 11.16
C ILE A 77 17.85 -5.40 11.58
N ASP A 78 16.69 -5.67 12.15
CA ASP A 78 16.23 -7.02 12.43
C ASP A 78 15.32 -7.52 11.30
N ILE A 79 15.72 -8.63 10.66
CA ILE A 79 14.97 -9.27 9.59
C ILE A 79 13.54 -9.62 10.03
N THR A 80 13.37 -10.01 11.29
CA THR A 80 12.09 -10.40 11.89
C THR A 80 11.14 -9.21 11.94
N TYR A 81 11.66 -8.04 12.32
CA TYR A 81 10.89 -6.79 12.34
C TYR A 81 10.50 -6.36 10.93
N ILE A 82 11.42 -6.44 9.96
CA ILE A 82 11.13 -6.11 8.55
C ILE A 82 10.05 -7.03 8.01
N ILE A 83 10.13 -8.34 8.24
CA ILE A 83 9.10 -9.27 7.77
C ILE A 83 7.76 -8.97 8.45
N SER A 84 7.75 -8.77 9.77
CA SER A 84 6.55 -8.51 10.54
C SER A 84 5.83 -7.22 10.12
N ILE A 85 6.57 -6.13 9.89
CA ILE A 85 5.99 -4.85 9.46
C ILE A 85 5.43 -4.94 8.04
N ASN A 86 6.12 -5.63 7.14
CA ASN A 86 5.64 -5.85 5.77
C ASN A 86 4.37 -6.71 5.76
N LEU A 87 4.32 -7.76 6.58
CA LEU A 87 3.14 -8.60 6.73
C LEU A 87 1.94 -7.78 7.23
N PHE A 88 2.16 -6.97 8.27
CA PHE A 88 1.14 -6.08 8.81
C PHE A 88 0.62 -5.08 7.76
N PHE A 89 1.52 -4.49 6.98
CA PHE A 89 1.15 -3.56 5.91
C PHE A 89 0.33 -4.24 4.80
N ILE A 90 0.69 -5.46 4.39
CA ILE A 90 -0.07 -6.25 3.42
C ILE A 90 -1.47 -6.58 3.95
N ILE A 91 -1.59 -6.96 5.22
CA ILE A 91 -2.87 -7.28 5.86
C ILE A 91 -3.79 -6.06 5.84
N ILE A 92 -3.31 -4.91 6.33
CA ILE A 92 -4.08 -3.67 6.34
C ILE A 92 -4.43 -3.22 4.92
N GLY A 93 -3.46 -3.25 4.01
CA GLY A 93 -3.66 -2.90 2.61
C GLY A 93 -4.76 -3.74 1.96
N THR A 94 -4.76 -5.06 2.21
CA THR A 94 -5.78 -5.97 1.70
C THR A 94 -7.17 -5.67 2.27
N ILE A 95 -7.27 -5.36 3.58
CA ILE A 95 -8.53 -4.97 4.22
C ILE A 95 -9.10 -3.70 3.57
N ILE A 96 -8.26 -2.68 3.35
CA ILE A 96 -8.66 -1.42 2.72
C ILE A 96 -9.11 -1.63 1.27
N LEU A 97 -8.39 -2.46 0.50
CA LEU A 97 -8.78 -2.83 -0.86
C LEU A 97 -10.15 -3.51 -0.87
N PHE A 98 -10.37 -4.48 0.02
CA PHE A 98 -11.66 -5.16 0.12
C PHE A 98 -12.79 -4.21 0.50
N ALA A 99 -12.55 -3.29 1.44
CA ALA A 99 -13.53 -2.26 1.81
C ALA A 99 -13.90 -1.36 0.62
N THR A 100 -12.89 -0.90 -0.14
CA THR A 100 -13.10 -0.03 -1.30
C THR A 100 -13.89 -0.73 -2.40
N PHE A 101 -13.60 -2.00 -2.67
CA PHE A 101 -14.37 -2.81 -3.62
C PHE A 101 -15.84 -2.98 -3.18
N SER A 102 -16.07 -3.29 -1.89
CA SER A 102 -17.43 -3.42 -1.35
C SER A 102 -18.22 -2.11 -1.43
N SER A 103 -17.56 -0.96 -1.27
CA SER A 103 -18.21 0.34 -1.48
C SER A 103 -18.61 0.53 -2.94
N ILE A 104 -17.68 0.32 -3.90
CA ILE A 104 -17.96 0.54 -5.33
C ILE A 104 -19.11 -0.35 -5.81
N THR A 105 -19.11 -1.64 -5.47
CA THR A 105 -20.16 -2.59 -5.86
C THR A 105 -21.53 -2.27 -5.27
N ARG A 106 -21.63 -1.52 -4.16
CA ARG A 106 -22.91 -1.04 -3.60
C ARG A 106 -23.43 0.24 -4.26
N PHE A 107 -22.58 1.05 -4.88
CA PHE A 107 -22.98 2.29 -5.56
C PHE A 107 -23.29 2.11 -7.05
N VAL A 108 -22.70 1.12 -7.71
CA VAL A 108 -23.01 0.75 -9.11
C VAL A 108 -24.44 0.18 -9.35
N PRO A 109 -25.14 -0.52 -8.42
CA PRO A 109 -26.44 -1.12 -8.70
C PRO A 109 -27.57 -0.09 -8.87
N THR A 110 -27.42 1.12 -8.33
CA THR A 110 -28.51 2.11 -8.30
C THR A 110 -28.58 3.00 -9.54
N ILE A 111 -27.55 2.99 -10.39
CA ILE A 111 -27.51 3.81 -11.62
C ILE A 111 -28.22 3.12 -12.80
N ASN A 112 -28.56 1.83 -12.70
CA ASN A 112 -29.10 1.06 -13.83
C ASN A 112 -30.60 0.71 -13.74
N ILE A 113 -31.41 1.53 -13.07
CA ILE A 113 -32.87 1.31 -13.00
C ILE A 113 -33.67 2.40 -13.74
N ASN A 114 -33.11 3.55 -14.10
CA ASN A 114 -33.83 4.60 -14.84
C ASN A 114 -32.93 5.33 -15.87
N SER A 115 -32.69 4.74 -17.04
CA SER A 115 -32.51 5.48 -18.30
C SER A 115 -32.88 4.63 -19.50
#